data_AF-A0A6S8U049-F1
#
_entry.id   AF-A0A6S8U049-F1
#
_cell.length_a   1.000
_cell.length_b   1.000
_cell.length_c   1.000
_cell.angle_alpha   90.00
_cell.angle_beta   90.00
_cell.angle_gamma   90.00
#
_symmetry.space_group_name_H-M   'P 1'
#
loop_
_entity.id
_entity.type
_entity.pdbx_description
1 polymer ?
#
loop_
_entity_poly.entity_id
_entity_poly.type
_entity_poly.pdbx_seq_one_letter_code
_entity_poly.pdbx_strand_id
1 'polypeptide(L)'
;MSALDFAAMLRAEKRKARSGAVAKPAPKPQQQRRPPPDAATAALDPSTQRPPLQTLPGAPPTIAYAADWISEAEEAAIVAAAKRGDDWVTVRGRRLRRLGGPAGEASFAPEPLPRWARDACAAAAASDTSSRPAPNHVLVNAYDFAKESYVLPHTDGPAYDDRTFTLSCGADAVVVFKERLKTSDIGVRAAATRCEVLLRRRSLLAFSREAYTECTHEIGAAPDTIGLCCVNLDAANARVGDVVGRAGERVSFTLRCARGAE
;
A
#
# COMPACT_ATOMS: atom_id res chain seq x y z
N MET A 1 24.30 44.44 -4.17
CA MET A 1 24.40 43.53 -3.01
C MET A 1 25.36 42.42 -3.39
N SER A 2 26.51 42.31 -2.70
CA SER A 2 27.55 41.33 -3.06
C SER A 2 27.24 39.96 -2.43
N ALA A 3 27.82 38.89 -2.97
CA ALA A 3 27.62 37.52 -2.48
C ALA A 3 28.01 37.30 -1.00
N LEU A 4 28.77 38.24 -0.41
CA LEU A 4 29.12 38.26 1.01
C LEU A 4 27.95 38.69 1.91
N ASP A 5 27.02 39.52 1.43
CA ASP A 5 25.85 39.97 2.19
C ASP A 5 24.78 38.87 2.34
N PHE A 6 24.62 38.02 1.34
CA PHE A 6 23.61 36.95 1.37
C PHE A 6 23.96 35.84 2.37
N ALA A 7 25.24 35.48 2.46
CA ALA A 7 25.72 34.51 3.44
C ALA A 7 25.61 35.03 4.88
N ALA A 8 25.82 36.33 5.10
CA ALA A 8 25.60 36.98 6.39
C ALA A 8 24.12 36.98 6.77
N MET A 9 23.24 37.26 5.81
CA MET A 9 21.78 37.23 5.99
C MET A 9 21.27 35.83 6.36
N LEU A 10 21.72 34.77 5.68
CA LEU A 10 21.35 33.39 6.00
C LEU A 10 21.87 32.93 7.36
N ARG A 11 23.03 33.43 7.81
CA ARG A 11 23.55 33.17 9.16
C ARG A 11 22.74 33.90 10.23
N ALA A 12 22.26 35.11 9.94
CA ALA A 12 21.39 35.87 10.82
C ALA A 12 19.99 35.22 10.95
N GLU A 13 19.42 34.71 9.85
CA GLU A 13 18.17 33.95 9.88
C GLU A 13 18.31 32.63 10.65
N LYS A 14 19.41 31.88 10.44
CA LYS A 14 19.69 30.67 11.23
C LYS A 14 19.87 30.95 12.73
N ARG A 15 20.40 32.13 13.11
CA ARG A 15 20.47 32.56 14.51
C ARG A 15 19.10 32.93 15.07
N LYS A 16 18.25 33.63 14.31
CA LYS A 16 16.86 33.93 14.69
C LYS A 16 16.00 32.67 14.86
N ALA A 17 16.18 31.67 13.99
CA ALA A 17 15.51 30.37 14.09
C ALA A 17 15.96 29.55 15.31
N ARG A 18 17.20 29.77 15.80
CA ARG A 18 17.71 29.15 17.04
C ARG A 18 17.29 29.88 18.31
N SER A 19 17.10 31.20 18.27
CA SER A 19 16.66 32.00 19.43
C SER A 19 15.13 32.02 19.63
N GLY A 20 14.35 31.65 18.61
CA GLY A 20 12.90 31.45 18.69
C GLY A 20 12.47 30.04 19.10
N ALA A 21 13.40 29.17 19.50
CA ALA A 21 13.09 27.84 19.99
C ALA A 21 12.41 27.93 21.37
N VAL A 22 11.09 28.02 21.36
CA VAL A 22 10.27 27.65 22.52
C VAL A 22 10.73 26.26 22.96
N ALA A 23 11.10 26.13 24.23
CA ALA A 23 11.52 24.86 24.82
C ALA A 23 10.55 23.76 24.40
N LYS A 24 11.06 22.72 23.71
CA LYS A 24 10.26 21.53 23.44
C LYS A 24 9.78 21.00 24.79
N PRO A 25 8.46 20.77 24.98
CA PRO A 25 8.00 20.15 26.21
C PRO A 25 8.73 18.83 26.39
N ALA A 26 9.12 18.53 27.62
CA ALA A 26 9.80 17.29 27.98
C ALA A 26 9.06 16.09 27.35
N PRO A 27 9.78 15.05 26.88
CA PRO A 27 9.13 13.86 26.37
C PRO A 27 8.22 13.35 27.48
N LYS A 28 6.91 13.40 27.23
CA LYS A 28 5.94 12.77 28.13
C LYS A 28 6.39 11.31 28.26
N PRO A 29 6.40 10.73 29.47
CA PRO A 29 6.72 9.30 29.61
C PRO A 29 5.87 8.54 28.59
N GLN A 30 6.51 7.68 27.80
CA GLN A 30 5.82 6.77 26.90
C GLN A 30 4.84 5.98 27.76
N GLN A 31 3.60 6.45 27.83
CA GLN A 31 2.51 5.63 28.30
C GLN A 31 2.52 4.45 27.35
N GLN A 32 2.79 3.26 27.88
CA GLN A 32 2.52 2.00 27.20
C GLN A 32 1.13 2.17 26.59
N ARG A 33 1.06 2.33 25.26
CA ARG A 33 -0.20 2.44 24.54
C ARG A 33 -0.85 1.08 24.78
N ARG A 34 -1.74 1.01 25.77
CA ARG A 34 -2.61 -0.14 25.95
C ARG A 34 -3.28 -0.33 24.59
N PRO A 35 -3.21 -1.52 23.98
CA PRO A 35 -3.90 -1.75 22.72
C PRO A 35 -5.36 -1.35 22.93
N PRO A 36 -5.96 -0.58 22.00
CA PRO A 36 -7.37 -0.22 22.12
C PRO A 36 -8.22 -1.49 22.25
N PRO A 37 -9.43 -1.45 22.85
CA PRO A 37 -10.23 -2.61 23.23
C PRO A 37 -10.77 -3.48 22.07
N ASP A 38 -10.16 -3.40 20.89
CA ASP A 38 -10.64 -3.97 19.63
C ASP A 38 -9.65 -4.96 18.98
N ALA A 39 -8.63 -5.37 19.72
CA ALA A 39 -7.67 -6.38 19.31
C ALA A 39 -8.28 -7.81 19.13
N ALA A 40 -9.59 -7.98 19.30
CA ALA A 40 -10.22 -9.27 19.54
C ALA A 40 -10.99 -9.87 18.34
N THR A 41 -11.47 -9.10 17.37
CA THR A 41 -12.26 -9.69 16.28
C THR A 41 -11.36 -10.27 15.19
N ALA A 42 -11.40 -11.59 15.05
CA ALA A 42 -11.02 -12.29 13.83
C ALA A 42 -11.78 -11.68 12.64
N ALA A 43 -11.08 -11.33 11.57
CA ALA A 43 -11.76 -10.91 10.33
C ALA A 43 -11.63 -11.94 9.21
N LEU A 44 -10.50 -12.65 9.18
CA LEU A 44 -10.22 -13.72 8.25
C LEU A 44 -9.86 -14.98 9.05
N ASP A 45 -10.33 -16.13 8.60
CA ASP A 45 -9.88 -17.42 9.11
C ASP A 45 -8.70 -17.89 8.24
N PRO A 46 -7.49 -18.06 8.82
CA PRO A 46 -6.32 -18.57 8.08
C PRO A 46 -6.48 -20.01 7.59
N SER A 47 -7.40 -20.79 8.17
CA SER A 47 -7.67 -22.17 7.78
C SER A 47 -8.63 -22.30 6.59
N THR A 48 -9.32 -21.21 6.23
CA THR A 48 -10.20 -21.20 5.05
C THR A 48 -9.38 -21.41 3.80
N GLN A 49 -9.77 -22.39 2.98
CA GLN A 49 -9.16 -22.61 1.67
C GLN A 49 -9.52 -21.44 0.75
N ARG A 50 -8.51 -20.76 0.22
CA ARG A 50 -8.68 -19.59 -0.64
C ARG A 50 -8.36 -19.93 -2.09
N PRO A 51 -8.97 -19.23 -3.06
CA PRO A 51 -8.57 -19.30 -4.45
C PRO A 51 -7.04 -19.10 -4.59
N PRO A 52 -6.35 -19.95 -5.37
CA PRO A 52 -4.91 -19.85 -5.52
C PRO A 52 -4.53 -18.57 -6.28
N LEU A 53 -3.38 -17.99 -5.93
CA LEU A 53 -2.76 -16.95 -6.72
C LEU A 53 -2.29 -17.54 -8.06
N GLN A 54 -2.74 -16.95 -9.16
CA GLN A 54 -2.41 -17.38 -10.51
C GLN A 54 -1.53 -16.34 -11.18
N THR A 55 -0.50 -16.79 -11.90
CA THR A 55 0.29 -15.92 -12.76
C THR A 55 -0.57 -15.43 -13.93
N LEU A 56 -0.30 -14.21 -14.40
CA LEU A 56 -1.10 -13.57 -15.43
C LEU A 56 -0.35 -13.59 -16.77
N PRO A 57 -0.91 -14.21 -17.83
CA PRO A 57 -0.33 -14.13 -19.17
C PRO A 57 -0.15 -12.66 -19.60
N GLY A 58 1.04 -12.31 -20.09
CA GLY A 58 1.37 -10.94 -20.50
C GLY A 58 1.81 -10.01 -19.36
N ALA A 59 1.85 -10.47 -18.11
CA ALA A 59 2.51 -9.78 -17.01
C ALA A 59 3.90 -10.40 -16.72
N PRO A 60 4.79 -9.68 -16.01
CA PRO A 60 5.93 -10.30 -15.37
C PRO A 60 5.50 -11.52 -14.54
N PRO A 61 6.22 -12.65 -14.57
CA PRO A 61 5.84 -13.90 -13.87
C PRO A 61 5.86 -13.74 -12.34
N THR A 62 6.36 -12.60 -11.86
CA THR A 62 6.43 -12.21 -10.47
C THR A 62 5.20 -11.43 -10.00
N ILE A 63 4.17 -11.30 -10.85
CA ILE A 63 2.82 -10.80 -10.53
C ILE A 63 1.83 -11.95 -10.56
N ALA A 64 1.02 -12.07 -9.52
CA ALA A 64 -0.04 -13.07 -9.43
C ALA A 64 -1.32 -12.47 -8.85
N TYR A 65 -2.47 -13.03 -9.22
CA TYR A 65 -3.78 -12.51 -8.86
C TYR A 65 -4.76 -13.63 -8.51
N ALA A 66 -5.65 -13.36 -7.57
CA ALA A 66 -6.77 -14.21 -7.20
C ALA A 66 -8.04 -13.36 -7.03
N ALA A 67 -9.06 -13.59 -7.86
CA ALA A 67 -10.40 -13.04 -7.65
C ALA A 67 -11.12 -13.76 -6.50
N ASP A 68 -12.11 -13.08 -5.90
CA ASP A 68 -12.97 -13.63 -4.83
C ASP A 68 -12.18 -14.36 -3.71
N TRP A 69 -11.02 -13.81 -3.36
CA TRP A 69 -10.07 -14.38 -2.41
C TRP A 69 -10.59 -14.36 -0.96
N ILE A 70 -11.48 -13.41 -0.64
CA ILE A 70 -12.26 -13.38 0.59
C ILE A 70 -13.75 -13.43 0.27
N SER A 71 -14.55 -13.89 1.23
CA SER A 71 -16.02 -13.82 1.15
C SER A 71 -16.55 -12.39 1.39
N GLU A 72 -17.83 -12.16 1.11
CA GLU A 72 -18.48 -10.86 1.42
C GLU A 72 -18.50 -10.57 2.93
N ALA A 73 -18.67 -11.61 3.75
CA ALA A 73 -18.70 -11.49 5.20
C ALA A 73 -17.31 -11.12 5.76
N GLU A 74 -16.25 -11.77 5.25
CA GLU A 74 -14.87 -11.42 5.61
C GLU A 74 -14.53 -9.98 5.18
N GLU A 75 -14.97 -9.56 3.99
CA GLU A 75 -14.79 -8.18 3.52
C GLU A 75 -15.46 -7.17 4.45
N ALA A 76 -16.72 -7.39 4.80
CA ALA A 76 -17.44 -6.53 5.72
C ALA A 76 -16.75 -6.46 7.09
N ALA A 77 -16.29 -7.60 7.61
CA ALA A 77 -15.62 -7.70 8.90
C ALA A 77 -14.27 -6.96 8.91
N ILE A 78 -13.40 -7.21 7.91
CA ILE A 78 -12.07 -6.58 7.87
C ILE A 78 -12.17 -5.07 7.63
N VAL A 79 -13.07 -4.62 6.75
CA VAL A 79 -13.28 -3.18 6.50
C VAL A 79 -13.81 -2.49 7.74
N ALA A 80 -14.79 -3.09 8.44
CA ALA A 80 -15.30 -2.55 9.69
C ALA A 80 -14.20 -2.47 10.75
N ALA A 81 -13.38 -3.50 10.91
CA ALA A 81 -12.27 -3.51 11.86
C ALA A 81 -11.18 -2.49 11.55
N ALA A 82 -10.83 -2.33 10.28
CA ALA A 82 -9.81 -1.39 9.84
C ALA A 82 -10.20 0.08 10.04
N LYS A 83 -11.50 0.39 10.05
CA LYS A 83 -12.02 1.75 10.21
C LYS A 83 -12.06 2.26 11.65
N ARG A 84 -11.95 1.39 12.66
CA ARG A 84 -12.13 1.77 14.08
C ARG A 84 -10.97 2.56 14.71
N GLY A 85 -9.87 2.77 14.00
CA GLY A 85 -8.77 3.60 14.51
C GLY A 85 -8.90 5.08 14.16
N ASP A 86 -8.28 5.93 14.99
CA ASP A 86 -8.27 7.38 14.89
C ASP A 86 -6.96 7.95 14.29
N ASP A 87 -5.94 7.13 14.09
CA ASP A 87 -4.60 7.47 13.58
C ASP A 87 -4.52 7.56 12.04
N TRP A 88 -5.63 7.93 11.39
CA TRP A 88 -5.67 8.16 9.94
C TRP A 88 -4.91 9.43 9.56
N VAL A 89 -4.08 9.33 8.52
CA VAL A 89 -3.42 10.47 7.88
C VAL A 89 -3.99 10.67 6.49
N THR A 90 -4.30 11.91 6.11
CA THR A 90 -4.74 12.23 4.75
C THR A 90 -3.55 12.63 3.90
N VAL A 91 -3.39 11.98 2.75
CA VAL A 91 -2.32 12.24 1.78
C VAL A 91 -2.91 12.18 0.38
N ARG A 92 -2.78 13.27 -0.40
CA ARG A 92 -3.15 13.31 -1.83
C ARG A 92 -4.57 12.75 -2.11
N GLY A 93 -5.57 13.26 -1.39
CA GLY A 93 -6.99 12.91 -1.59
C GLY A 93 -7.45 11.62 -0.90
N ARG A 94 -6.53 10.75 -0.45
CA ARG A 94 -6.86 9.49 0.24
C ARG A 94 -6.43 9.50 1.70
N ARG A 95 -6.99 8.59 2.50
CA ARG A 95 -6.58 8.37 3.90
C ARG A 95 -5.75 7.11 4.01
N LEU A 96 -4.79 7.10 4.95
CA LEU A 96 -3.95 5.95 5.22
C LEU A 96 -3.71 5.72 6.71
N ARG A 97 -3.50 4.45 7.08
CA ARG A 97 -3.05 4.02 8.41
C ARG A 97 -1.93 3.00 8.26
N ARG A 98 -0.93 3.10 9.12
CA ARG A 98 0.22 2.19 9.18
C ARG A 98 0.12 1.36 10.46
N LEU A 99 0.27 0.05 10.34
CA LEU A 99 0.21 -0.90 11.44
C LEU A 99 1.45 -1.79 11.39
N GLY A 100 2.00 -2.15 12.55
CA GLY A 100 3.22 -2.97 12.65
C GLY A 100 4.51 -2.18 12.91
N GLY A 101 4.39 -0.89 13.27
CA GLY A 101 5.52 -0.01 13.60
C GLY A 101 6.00 0.85 12.42
N PRO A 102 6.97 1.75 12.66
CA PRO A 102 7.45 2.69 11.65
C PRO A 102 8.50 2.05 10.73
N ALA A 103 8.04 1.23 9.78
CA ALA A 103 8.93 0.59 8.80
C ALA A 103 9.80 1.61 8.04
N GLY A 104 11.10 1.31 7.90
CA GLY A 104 12.07 2.16 7.22
C GLY A 104 12.84 3.14 8.11
N GLU A 105 12.58 3.14 9.42
CA GLU A 105 13.41 3.85 10.39
C GLU A 105 14.61 3.00 10.85
N ALA A 106 15.74 3.63 11.14
CA ALA A 106 17.00 2.95 11.47
C ALA A 106 16.92 2.06 12.73
N SER A 107 15.94 2.30 13.60
CA SER A 107 15.66 1.54 14.82
C SER A 107 14.31 0.81 14.74
N PHE A 108 13.91 0.34 13.54
CA PHE A 108 12.63 -0.34 13.35
C PHE A 108 12.50 -1.51 14.32
N ALA A 109 11.48 -1.46 15.16
CA ALA A 109 11.04 -2.56 15.99
C ALA A 109 9.59 -2.89 15.60
N PRO A 110 9.30 -4.13 15.16
CA PRO A 110 7.94 -4.52 14.82
C PRO A 110 6.99 -4.31 16.01
N GLU A 111 5.90 -3.60 15.77
CA GLU A 111 4.82 -3.47 16.76
C GLU A 111 3.77 -4.57 16.56
N PRO A 112 3.08 -5.03 17.61
CA PRO A 112 2.02 -6.02 17.47
C PRO A 112 0.91 -5.55 16.52
N LEU A 113 0.57 -6.38 15.54
CA LEU A 113 -0.59 -6.16 14.68
C LEU A 113 -1.90 -6.50 15.42
N PRO A 114 -3.00 -5.74 15.19
CA PRO A 114 -4.32 -6.17 15.64
C PRO A 114 -4.70 -7.51 15.01
N ARG A 115 -5.54 -8.32 15.69
CA ARG A 115 -5.85 -9.71 15.27
C ARG A 115 -6.27 -9.80 13.80
N TRP A 116 -7.23 -8.98 13.36
CA TRP A 116 -7.68 -8.97 11.96
C TRP A 116 -6.53 -8.77 10.95
N ALA A 117 -5.54 -7.92 11.27
CA ALA A 117 -4.42 -7.62 10.38
C ALA A 117 -3.42 -8.78 10.36
N ARG A 118 -3.14 -9.35 11.54
CA ARG A 118 -2.29 -10.54 11.67
C ARG A 118 -2.89 -11.73 10.92
N ASP A 119 -4.20 -11.94 11.02
CA ASP A 119 -4.89 -13.03 10.32
C ASP A 119 -4.85 -12.83 8.80
N ALA A 120 -5.04 -11.57 8.32
CA ALA A 120 -4.87 -11.24 6.91
C ALA A 120 -3.45 -11.50 6.40
N CYS A 121 -2.42 -11.13 7.19
CA CYS A 121 -1.04 -11.46 6.87
C CYS A 121 -0.79 -12.96 6.80
N ALA A 122 -1.30 -13.73 7.77
CA ALA A 122 -1.16 -15.19 7.81
C ALA A 122 -1.86 -15.85 6.61
N ALA A 123 -3.09 -15.44 6.29
CA ALA A 123 -3.84 -15.94 5.15
C ALA A 123 -3.15 -15.63 3.81
N ALA A 124 -2.62 -14.41 3.64
CA ALA A 124 -1.87 -14.04 2.45
C ALA A 124 -0.56 -14.84 2.31
N ALA A 125 0.16 -15.04 3.42
CA ALA A 125 1.36 -15.87 3.45
C ALA A 125 1.06 -17.34 3.08
N ALA A 126 -0.06 -17.89 3.56
CA ALA A 126 -0.50 -19.24 3.21
C ALA A 126 -0.92 -19.40 1.74
N SER A 127 -1.25 -18.29 1.06
CA SER A 127 -1.57 -18.28 -0.38
C SER A 127 -0.34 -18.23 -1.27
N ASP A 128 0.85 -18.01 -0.71
CA ASP A 128 2.11 -17.95 -1.43
C ASP A 128 2.89 -19.25 -1.23
N THR A 129 3.30 -19.87 -2.33
CA THR A 129 4.08 -21.12 -2.29
C THR A 129 5.54 -20.89 -1.92
N SER A 130 6.00 -19.64 -1.85
CA SER A 130 7.35 -19.31 -1.39
C SER A 130 7.45 -19.42 0.13
N SER A 131 8.52 -20.06 0.60
CA SER A 131 8.81 -20.28 2.03
C SER A 131 9.26 -19.01 2.77
N ARG A 132 8.72 -17.84 2.41
CA ARG A 132 9.13 -16.53 2.91
C ARG A 132 8.28 -16.11 4.12
N PRO A 133 8.85 -15.37 5.09
CA PRO A 133 8.14 -14.97 6.32
C PRO A 133 6.83 -14.23 6.07
N ALA A 134 5.82 -14.49 6.91
CA ALA A 134 4.55 -13.79 6.82
C ALA A 134 4.72 -12.27 6.97
N PRO A 135 3.92 -11.46 6.26
CA PRO A 135 3.91 -10.01 6.43
C PRO A 135 3.72 -9.60 7.90
N ASN A 136 4.49 -8.62 8.35
CA ASN A 136 4.45 -8.07 9.72
C ASN A 136 4.02 -6.59 9.75
N HIS A 137 3.81 -5.98 8.58
CA HIS A 137 3.44 -4.58 8.44
C HIS A 137 2.28 -4.43 7.46
N VAL A 138 1.28 -3.63 7.83
CA VAL A 138 0.05 -3.40 7.04
C VAL A 138 -0.15 -1.91 6.83
N LEU A 139 -0.27 -1.50 5.56
CA LEU A 139 -0.73 -0.16 5.18
C LEU A 139 -2.17 -0.26 4.70
N VAL A 140 -3.09 0.32 5.47
CA VAL A 140 -4.50 0.48 5.08
C VAL A 140 -4.65 1.76 4.30
N ASN A 141 -5.26 1.70 3.12
CA ASN A 141 -5.54 2.84 2.27
C ASN A 141 -7.04 2.93 2.03
N ALA A 142 -7.66 4.07 2.31
CA ALA A 142 -9.07 4.34 2.01
C ALA A 142 -9.16 5.43 0.94
N TYR A 143 -9.82 5.09 -0.17
CA TYR A 143 -9.95 5.92 -1.36
C TYR A 143 -11.40 6.38 -1.47
N ASP A 144 -11.58 7.68 -1.58
CA ASP A 144 -12.84 8.29 -1.96
C ASP A 144 -12.69 8.79 -3.39
N PHE A 145 -13.18 7.98 -4.33
CA PHE A 145 -13.08 8.31 -5.75
C PHE A 145 -14.03 9.43 -6.18
N ALA A 146 -15.08 9.73 -5.39
CA ALA A 146 -15.86 10.94 -5.60
C ALA A 146 -15.05 12.22 -5.31
N LYS A 147 -13.93 12.08 -4.60
CA LYS A 147 -12.92 13.14 -4.37
C LYS A 147 -11.65 12.91 -5.18
N GLU A 148 -11.73 12.16 -6.27
CA GLU A 148 -10.62 11.94 -7.21
C GLU A 148 -9.37 11.35 -6.54
N SER A 149 -9.53 10.51 -5.51
CA SER A 149 -8.42 9.83 -4.83
C SER A 149 -7.55 9.04 -5.80
N TYR A 150 -6.22 9.16 -5.69
CA TYR A 150 -5.25 8.49 -6.57
C TYR A 150 -3.95 8.11 -5.85
N VAL A 151 -3.12 7.34 -6.55
CA VAL A 151 -1.75 7.00 -6.14
C VAL A 151 -0.85 7.22 -7.33
N LEU A 152 0.11 8.14 -7.21
CA LEU A 152 1.12 8.37 -8.24
C LEU A 152 2.07 7.19 -8.40
N PRO A 153 2.77 7.07 -9.56
CA PRO A 153 3.82 6.08 -9.75
C PRO A 153 4.82 6.10 -8.61
N HIS A 154 4.98 4.96 -7.95
CA HIS A 154 5.91 4.80 -6.85
C HIS A 154 6.43 3.37 -6.76
N THR A 155 7.46 3.20 -5.93
CA THR A 155 7.88 1.89 -5.41
C THR A 155 7.63 1.87 -3.91
N ASP A 156 7.53 0.67 -3.34
CA ASP A 156 7.33 0.49 -1.90
C ASP A 156 8.59 0.78 -1.06
N GLY A 157 9.73 0.89 -1.73
CA GLY A 157 11.00 1.25 -1.10
C GLY A 157 11.77 0.06 -0.53
N PRO A 158 13.01 0.31 -0.06
CA PRO A 158 13.96 -0.74 0.34
C PRO A 158 13.73 -1.29 1.75
N ALA A 159 12.82 -0.68 2.52
CA ALA A 159 12.52 -1.05 3.91
C ALA A 159 11.80 -2.39 4.05
N TYR A 160 11.26 -2.91 2.95
CA TYR A 160 10.56 -4.17 2.92
C TYR A 160 11.33 -5.19 2.09
N ASP A 161 11.04 -6.45 2.36
CA ASP A 161 11.30 -7.53 1.44
C ASP A 161 10.65 -7.28 0.07
N ASP A 162 11.24 -7.83 -0.99
CA ASP A 162 10.79 -7.69 -2.36
C ASP A 162 9.52 -8.52 -2.67
N ARG A 163 8.51 -8.42 -1.81
CA ARG A 163 7.20 -9.03 -1.92
C ARG A 163 6.16 -8.19 -1.21
N THR A 164 5.02 -8.02 -1.85
CA THR A 164 3.84 -7.47 -1.23
C THR A 164 2.58 -8.17 -1.70
N PHE A 165 1.57 -8.12 -0.82
CA PHE A 165 0.20 -8.49 -1.14
C PHE A 165 -0.70 -7.27 -1.00
N THR A 166 -1.67 -7.13 -1.90
CA THR A 166 -2.71 -6.10 -1.82
C THR A 166 -4.07 -6.79 -1.83
N LEU A 167 -4.73 -6.80 -0.68
CA LEU A 167 -6.14 -7.17 -0.57
C LEU A 167 -7.00 -5.96 -0.92
N SER A 168 -7.90 -6.12 -1.89
CA SER A 168 -8.80 -5.05 -2.34
C SER A 168 -10.22 -5.28 -1.82
N CYS A 169 -10.84 -4.25 -1.24
CA CYS A 169 -12.20 -4.28 -0.73
C CYS A 169 -12.98 -3.03 -1.18
N GLY A 170 -14.30 -3.13 -1.31
CA GLY A 170 -15.15 -2.01 -1.71
C GLY A 170 -15.15 -1.77 -3.22
N ALA A 171 -14.90 -0.55 -3.68
CA ALA A 171 -14.91 -0.25 -5.11
C ALA A 171 -13.72 -0.88 -5.87
N ASP A 172 -13.95 -1.25 -7.13
CA ASP A 172 -12.94 -1.76 -8.06
C ASP A 172 -11.96 -0.65 -8.48
N ALA A 173 -10.75 -1.03 -8.90
CA ALA A 173 -9.76 -0.09 -9.46
C ALA A 173 -8.80 -0.79 -10.43
N VAL A 174 -8.15 -0.04 -11.31
CA VAL A 174 -7.03 -0.56 -12.10
C VAL A 174 -5.72 -0.12 -11.45
N VAL A 175 -4.80 -1.06 -11.27
CA VAL A 175 -3.38 -0.76 -10.98
C VAL A 175 -2.58 -0.87 -12.25
N VAL A 176 -1.76 0.15 -12.52
CA VAL A 176 -0.90 0.20 -13.70
C VAL A 176 0.54 -0.05 -13.26
N PHE A 177 1.19 -1.07 -13.83
CA PHE A 177 2.61 -1.32 -13.65
C PHE A 177 3.38 -0.70 -14.82
N LYS A 178 4.32 0.19 -14.50
CA LYS A 178 5.20 0.86 -15.49
C LYS A 178 6.64 0.49 -15.22
N GLU A 179 7.47 0.50 -16.26
CA GLU A 179 8.91 0.35 -16.06
C GLU A 179 9.45 1.39 -15.06
N ARG A 180 10.42 0.98 -14.24
CA ARG A 180 11.14 1.90 -13.38
C ARG A 180 12.25 2.56 -14.17
N LEU A 181 12.10 3.85 -14.43
CA LEU A 181 13.14 4.63 -15.10
C LEU A 181 14.36 4.83 -14.18
N LYS A 182 15.54 4.83 -14.80
CA LYS A 182 16.76 5.36 -14.16
C LYS A 182 16.61 6.86 -13.97
N THR A 183 17.27 7.41 -12.96
CA THR A 183 17.22 8.86 -12.66
C THR A 183 17.59 9.73 -13.87
N SER A 184 18.52 9.26 -14.72
CA SER A 184 18.94 9.93 -15.96
C SER A 184 17.83 10.05 -17.02
N ASP A 185 16.83 9.17 -16.96
CA ASP A 185 15.80 9.03 -18.01
C ASP A 185 14.49 9.75 -17.62
N ILE A 186 14.36 10.15 -16.35
CA ILE A 186 13.17 10.83 -15.84
C ILE A 186 13.04 12.20 -16.51
N GLY A 187 11.90 12.45 -17.14
CA GLY A 187 11.63 13.68 -17.90
C GLY A 187 12.25 13.72 -19.29
N VAL A 188 13.08 12.73 -19.64
CA VAL A 188 13.67 12.57 -20.98
C VAL A 188 12.78 11.69 -21.85
N ARG A 189 12.25 10.60 -21.28
CA ARG A 189 11.33 9.68 -21.96
C ARG A 189 10.20 9.25 -21.04
N ALA A 190 9.11 8.79 -21.65
CA ALA A 190 8.01 8.19 -20.90
C ALA A 190 8.38 6.77 -20.44
N ALA A 191 7.87 6.39 -19.28
CA ALA A 191 7.92 5.01 -18.80
C ALA A 191 6.89 4.16 -19.55
N ALA A 192 7.34 3.07 -20.17
CA ALA A 192 6.47 2.09 -20.81
C ALA A 192 5.59 1.37 -19.77
N THR A 193 4.30 1.26 -20.08
CA THR A 193 3.39 0.36 -19.35
C THR A 193 3.82 -1.08 -19.59
N ARG A 194 4.03 -1.82 -18.51
CA ARG A 194 4.34 -3.25 -18.52
C ARG A 194 3.06 -4.07 -18.57
N CYS A 195 2.09 -3.74 -17.72
CA CYS A 195 0.77 -4.32 -17.71
C CYS A 195 -0.18 -3.50 -16.82
N GLU A 196 -1.45 -3.79 -16.93
CA GLU A 196 -2.51 -3.31 -16.04
C GLU A 196 -3.20 -4.51 -15.40
N VAL A 197 -3.65 -4.36 -14.14
CA VAL A 197 -4.40 -5.39 -13.44
C VAL A 197 -5.67 -4.78 -12.87
N LEU A 198 -6.83 -5.33 -13.23
CA LEU A 198 -8.11 -4.97 -12.65
C LEU A 198 -8.22 -5.57 -11.25
N LEU A 199 -8.25 -4.70 -10.24
CA LEU A 199 -8.43 -5.04 -8.84
C LEU A 199 -9.92 -5.05 -8.50
N ARG A 200 -10.57 -6.19 -8.73
CA ARG A 200 -11.91 -6.45 -8.20
C ARG A 200 -11.94 -6.36 -6.69
N ARG A 201 -13.07 -5.96 -6.12
CA ARG A 201 -13.34 -6.18 -4.70
C ARG A 201 -13.15 -7.65 -4.33
N ARG A 202 -12.74 -7.88 -3.08
CA ARG A 202 -12.41 -9.20 -2.51
C ARG A 202 -11.24 -9.93 -3.17
N SER A 203 -10.49 -9.29 -4.06
CA SER A 203 -9.35 -9.92 -4.71
C SER A 203 -8.05 -9.74 -3.95
N LEU A 204 -7.11 -10.65 -4.17
CA LEU A 204 -5.73 -10.54 -3.73
C LEU A 204 -4.81 -10.38 -4.95
N LEU A 205 -4.02 -9.31 -4.95
CA LEU A 205 -2.87 -9.14 -5.84
C LEU A 205 -1.59 -9.44 -5.05
N ALA A 206 -0.69 -10.22 -5.63
CA ALA A 206 0.67 -10.41 -5.12
C ALA A 206 1.69 -10.00 -6.18
N PHE A 207 2.73 -9.28 -5.78
CA PHE A 207 3.88 -9.10 -6.66
C PHE A 207 5.20 -9.11 -5.89
N SER A 208 6.27 -9.55 -6.56
CA SER A 208 7.58 -9.75 -5.95
C SER A 208 8.73 -9.50 -6.93
N ARG A 209 9.98 -9.59 -6.45
CA ARG A 209 11.22 -9.60 -7.27
C ARG A 209 11.19 -8.54 -8.38
N GLU A 210 11.25 -8.95 -9.65
CA GLU A 210 11.26 -8.06 -10.82
C GLU A 210 10.13 -7.03 -10.80
N ALA A 211 8.87 -7.45 -10.57
CA ALA A 211 7.75 -6.52 -10.50
C ALA A 211 7.84 -5.57 -9.30
N TYR A 212 8.53 -5.96 -8.22
CA TYR A 212 8.75 -5.11 -7.05
C TYR A 212 9.91 -4.12 -7.26
N THR A 213 11.00 -4.52 -7.91
CA THR A 213 12.22 -3.71 -8.02
C THR A 213 12.32 -2.91 -9.30
N GLU A 214 11.82 -3.47 -10.41
CA GLU A 214 11.96 -2.94 -11.78
C GLU A 214 10.69 -2.25 -12.30
N CYS A 215 9.60 -2.27 -11.54
CA CYS A 215 8.38 -1.54 -11.87
C CYS A 215 8.04 -0.46 -10.84
N THR A 216 7.40 0.60 -11.31
CA THR A 216 6.56 1.47 -10.49
C THR A 216 5.11 1.05 -10.64
N HIS A 217 4.27 1.39 -9.66
CA HIS A 217 2.84 1.14 -9.74
C HIS A 217 2.02 2.36 -9.30
N GLU A 218 0.84 2.51 -9.90
CA GLU A 218 -0.07 3.63 -9.69
C GLU A 218 -1.53 3.21 -9.77
N ILE A 219 -2.41 4.05 -9.23
CA ILE A 219 -3.86 3.97 -9.40
C ILE A 219 -4.32 5.37 -9.81
N GLY A 220 -5.01 5.48 -10.96
CA GLY A 220 -5.50 6.77 -11.48
C GLY A 220 -6.55 7.43 -10.58
N ALA A 221 -6.97 8.65 -10.90
CA ALA A 221 -8.05 9.38 -10.21
C ALA A 221 -9.43 9.21 -10.87
N ALA A 222 -9.44 9.09 -12.21
CA ALA A 222 -10.64 9.01 -13.03
C ALA A 222 -11.09 7.54 -13.25
N PRO A 223 -12.36 7.30 -13.60
CA PRO A 223 -12.81 5.98 -14.06
C PRO A 223 -11.89 5.40 -15.13
N ASP A 224 -11.58 4.13 -15.00
CA ASP A 224 -10.68 3.44 -15.93
C ASP A 224 -11.50 2.79 -17.04
N THR A 225 -11.07 2.92 -18.30
CA THR A 225 -11.60 2.09 -19.40
C THR A 225 -10.61 0.97 -19.65
N ILE A 226 -11.08 -0.27 -19.56
CA ILE A 226 -10.22 -1.44 -19.69
C ILE A 226 -9.60 -1.48 -21.09
N GLY A 227 -8.28 -1.34 -21.15
CA GLY A 227 -7.51 -1.42 -22.39
C GLY A 227 -6.95 -2.81 -22.64
N LEU A 228 -6.22 -2.94 -23.75
CA LEU A 228 -5.51 -4.16 -24.15
C LEU A 228 -4.35 -4.54 -23.20
N CYS A 229 -3.89 -3.60 -22.38
CA CYS A 229 -2.83 -3.83 -21.39
C CYS A 229 -3.33 -4.53 -20.12
N CYS A 230 -4.65 -4.66 -19.93
CA CYS A 230 -5.22 -5.33 -18.76
C CYS A 230 -5.09 -6.85 -18.90
N VAL A 231 -4.25 -7.46 -18.08
CA VAL A 231 -3.80 -8.85 -18.26
C VAL A 231 -4.67 -9.90 -17.57
N ASN A 232 -5.62 -9.49 -16.72
CA ASN A 232 -6.44 -10.40 -15.92
C ASN A 232 -7.93 -10.40 -16.32
N LEU A 233 -8.25 -10.15 -17.59
CA LEU A 233 -9.64 -10.06 -18.08
C LEU A 233 -10.49 -11.27 -17.70
N ASP A 234 -10.00 -12.49 -17.97
CA ASP A 234 -10.72 -13.72 -17.67
C ASP A 234 -10.90 -13.90 -16.16
N ALA A 235 -9.81 -13.76 -15.40
CA ALA A 235 -9.83 -13.91 -13.94
C ALA A 235 -10.69 -12.85 -13.24
N ALA A 236 -10.79 -11.64 -13.81
CA ALA A 236 -11.60 -10.54 -13.29
C ALA A 236 -13.00 -10.47 -13.91
N ASN A 237 -13.36 -11.41 -14.79
CA ASN A 237 -14.61 -11.43 -15.55
C ASN A 237 -14.92 -10.05 -16.17
N ALA A 238 -14.01 -9.57 -17.02
CA ALA A 238 -14.08 -8.25 -17.64
C ALA A 238 -13.71 -8.31 -19.13
N ARG A 239 -14.06 -7.27 -19.87
CA ARG A 239 -13.80 -7.14 -21.30
C ARG A 239 -13.13 -5.81 -21.62
N VAL A 240 -12.35 -5.81 -22.69
CA VAL A 240 -11.80 -4.57 -23.25
C VAL A 240 -12.95 -3.63 -23.62
N GLY A 241 -12.82 -2.38 -23.22
CA GLY A 241 -13.86 -1.35 -23.39
C GLY A 241 -14.82 -1.22 -22.20
N ASP A 242 -14.82 -2.16 -21.25
CA ASP A 242 -15.60 -1.99 -20.02
C ASP A 242 -15.10 -0.76 -19.25
N VAL A 243 -16.04 -0.01 -18.66
CA VAL A 243 -15.72 1.11 -17.76
C VAL A 243 -15.75 0.61 -16.33
N VAL A 244 -14.61 0.68 -15.65
CA VAL A 244 -14.48 0.36 -14.24
C VAL A 244 -15.02 1.52 -13.43
N GLY A 245 -16.29 1.39 -13.06
CA GLY A 245 -16.98 2.37 -12.23
C GLY A 245 -16.32 2.50 -10.86
N ARG A 246 -16.17 3.74 -10.40
CA ARG A 246 -15.59 4.07 -9.09
C ARG A 246 -16.67 4.33 -8.04
N ALA A 247 -17.75 3.55 -8.09
CA ALA A 247 -18.90 3.74 -7.21
C ALA A 247 -18.57 3.24 -5.79
N GLY A 248 -18.46 4.19 -4.85
CA GLY A 248 -18.26 3.90 -3.43
C GLY A 248 -16.82 4.03 -2.96
N GLU A 249 -16.60 3.70 -1.69
CA GLU A 249 -15.27 3.73 -1.07
C GLU A 249 -14.51 2.45 -1.41
N ARG A 250 -13.25 2.59 -1.81
CA ARG A 250 -12.30 1.46 -1.88
C ARG A 250 -11.44 1.46 -0.64
N VAL A 251 -11.23 0.29 -0.05
CA VAL A 251 -10.25 0.08 1.02
C VAL A 251 -9.28 -0.99 0.56
N SER A 252 -7.98 -0.72 0.63
CA SER A 252 -6.96 -1.73 0.35
C SER A 252 -5.97 -1.91 1.48
N PHE A 253 -5.53 -3.14 1.65
CA PHE A 253 -4.59 -3.56 2.65
C PHE A 253 -3.31 -4.03 1.98
N THR A 254 -2.26 -3.22 2.06
CA THR A 254 -0.94 -3.57 1.54
C THR A 254 -0.15 -4.26 2.65
N LEU A 255 0.05 -5.57 2.50
CA LEU A 255 0.69 -6.46 3.47
C LEU A 255 2.14 -6.69 3.03
N ARG A 256 3.09 -6.37 3.90
CA ARG A 256 4.54 -6.48 3.61
C ARG A 256 5.32 -7.03 4.80
N CYS A 257 6.48 -7.61 4.51
CA CYS A 257 7.48 -7.95 5.51
C CYS A 257 8.51 -6.83 5.59
N ALA A 258 8.49 -6.06 6.67
CA ALA A 258 9.48 -5.02 6.94
C ALA A 258 10.77 -5.66 7.47
N ARG A 259 11.91 -5.20 6.94
CA ARG A 259 13.25 -5.66 7.30
C ARG A 259 13.71 -5.05 8.63
N GLY A 260 14.54 -5.76 9.38
CA GLY A 260 14.99 -5.35 10.72
C GLY A 260 14.24 -6.04 11.88
N ALA A 261 13.55 -7.14 11.59
CA ALA A 261 13.00 -8.05 12.60
C ALA A 261 13.98 -9.18 13.00
N GLU A 262 15.25 -9.09 12.57
CA GLU A 262 16.35 -10.01 12.91
C GLU A 262 17.37 -9.32 13.80
#